data_AF-A0A7C1ZWB8-F1
#
_entry.id   AF-A0A7C1ZWB8-F1
#
_cell.length_a   1.000
_cell.length_b   1.000
_cell.length_c   1.000
_cell.angle_alpha   90.00
_cell.angle_beta   90.00
_cell.angle_gamma   90.00
#
_symmetry.space_group_name_H-M   'P 1'
#
loop_
_entity.id
_entity.type
_entity.pdbx_description
1 polymer ?
#
loop_
_entity_poly.entity_id
_entity_poly.type
_entity_poly.pdbx_seq_one_letter_code
_entity_poly.pdbx_strand_id
1 'polypeptide(L)' 'MNDMFNKKIEIMDKEKIRELQLKRLKETVHRVYDSVPFYRKKLDEKGVSPGDVKTL' A
#
# COMPACT_ATOMS: atom_id res chain seq x y z
N MET A 1 -20.96 -22.78 10.93
CA MET A 1 -20.10 -21.62 11.21
C MET A 1 -19.24 -21.39 9.98
N ASN A 2 -19.67 -20.47 9.10
CA ASN A 2 -18.87 -19.98 7.97
C ASN A 2 -19.35 -18.58 7.56
N ASP A 3 -19.50 -17.69 8.55
CA ASP A 3 -19.86 -16.28 8.30
C ASP A 3 -18.58 -15.49 8.04
N MET A 4 -18.21 -15.43 6.77
CA MET A 4 -17.13 -14.56 6.29
C MET A 4 -17.70 -13.18 5.99
N PHE A 5 -17.20 -12.14 6.67
CA PHE A 5 -17.68 -10.76 6.58
C PHE A 5 -17.45 -10.14 5.20
N ASN A 6 -16.27 -10.40 4.60
CA ASN A 6 -15.91 -9.98 3.25
C ASN A 6 -15.32 -11.15 2.47
N LYS A 7 -16.22 -12.01 1.99
CA LYS A 7 -15.88 -13.23 1.29
C LYS A 7 -14.93 -13.04 0.12
N LYS A 8 -15.01 -11.93 -0.63
CA LYS A 8 -14.14 -11.66 -1.78
C LYS A 8 -12.68 -11.43 -1.40
N ILE A 9 -12.43 -10.82 -0.24
CA ILE A 9 -11.07 -10.56 0.25
C ILE A 9 -10.53 -11.79 0.98
N GLU A 10 -11.36 -12.43 1.80
CA GLU A 10 -10.94 -13.53 2.68
C GLU A 10 -10.56 -14.82 1.91
N ILE A 11 -11.08 -15.04 0.70
CA ILE A 11 -10.68 -16.17 -0.18
C ILE A 11 -9.88 -15.72 -1.40
N MET A 12 -9.42 -14.46 -1.42
CA MET A 12 -8.66 -13.97 -2.55
C MET A 12 -7.38 -14.79 -2.71
N ASP A 13 -7.05 -15.13 -3.96
CA ASP A 13 -5.80 -15.80 -4.28
C ASP A 13 -4.59 -14.96 -3.81
N LYS A 14 -3.52 -15.63 -3.40
CA LYS A 14 -2.35 -14.98 -2.81
C LYS A 14 -1.69 -13.97 -3.76
N GLU A 15 -1.63 -14.27 -5.05
CA GLU A 15 -1.04 -13.34 -6.03
C GLU A 15 -1.91 -12.09 -6.19
N LYS A 16 -3.23 -12.26 -6.23
CA LYS A 16 -4.18 -11.14 -6.25
C LYS A 16 -4.13 -10.29 -4.97
N ILE A 17 -3.92 -10.92 -3.81
CA ILE A 17 -3.71 -10.20 -2.55
C ILE A 17 -2.44 -9.35 -2.63
N ARG A 18 -1.34 -9.92 -3.12
CA ARG A 18 -0.05 -9.20 -3.28
C ARG A 18 -0.17 -8.01 -4.23
N GLU A 19 -0.83 -8.19 -5.38
CA GLU A 19 -1.12 -7.11 -6.33
C GLU A 19 -1.94 -5.99 -5.68
N LEU A 20 -3.00 -6.35 -4.95
CA LEU A 20 -3.85 -5.39 -4.26
C LEU A 20 -3.09 -4.64 -3.16
N GLN A 21 -2.26 -5.34 -2.39
CA GLN A 21 -1.42 -4.75 -1.35
C GLN A 21 -0.39 -3.80 -1.95
N LEU A 22 0.29 -4.18 -3.03
CA LEU A 22 1.25 -3.31 -3.74
C LEU A 22 0.58 -2.05 -4.28
N LYS A 23 -0.59 -2.20 -4.92
CA LYS A 23 -1.38 -1.06 -5.41
C LYS A 23 -1.70 -0.08 -4.28
N ARG A 24 -2.24 -0.58 -3.17
CA ARG A 24 -2.62 0.23 -2.01
C ARG A 24 -1.41 0.86 -1.32
N LEU A 25 -0.28 0.17 -1.29
CA LEU A 25 0.97 0.70 -0.74
C LEU A 25 1.44 1.90 -1.56
N LYS A 26 1.51 1.76 -2.90
CA LYS A 26 1.85 2.87 -3.82
C LYS A 26 0.94 4.07 -3.60
N GLU A 27 -0.38 3.87 -3.64
CA GLU A 27 -1.38 4.92 -3.41
C GLU A 27 -1.22 5.60 -2.04
N THR A 28 -0.95 4.80 -1.00
CA THR A 28 -0.75 5.33 0.36
C THR A 28 0.51 6.17 0.45
N VAL A 29 1.65 5.68 -0.06
CA VAL A 29 2.92 6.40 -0.04
C VAL A 29 2.81 7.71 -0.83
N HIS A 30 2.22 7.68 -2.03
CA HIS A 30 1.95 8.90 -2.81
C HIS A 30 1.12 9.90 -1.99
N ARG A 31 -0.03 9.46 -1.47
CA ARG A 31 -0.94 10.34 -0.73
C ARG A 31 -0.27 10.97 0.48
N VAL A 32 0.47 10.21 1.30
CA VAL A 32 1.11 10.76 2.50
C VAL A 32 2.32 11.64 2.16
N TYR A 33 3.05 11.33 1.10
CA TYR A 33 4.14 12.17 0.60
C TYR A 33 3.60 13.54 0.13
N ASP A 34 2.48 13.54 -0.58
CA ASP A 34 1.89 14.76 -1.13
C ASP A 34 1.17 15.59 -0.07
N SER A 35 0.45 14.96 0.86
CA SER A 35 -0.47 15.68 1.76
C SER A 35 0.04 15.88 3.20
N VAL A 36 1.07 15.15 3.64
CA VAL A 36 1.51 15.18 5.04
C VAL A 36 2.99 15.58 5.14
N PRO A 37 3.29 16.83 5.57
CA PRO A 37 4.67 17.34 5.65
C PRO A 37 5.61 16.46 6.46
N PHE A 38 5.11 15.86 7.55
CA PHE A 38 5.89 14.93 8.36
C PHE A 38 6.41 13.71 7.57
N TYR A 39 5.55 13.08 6.76
CA TYR A 39 5.95 11.91 5.98
C TYR A 39 6.80 12.28 4.78
N ARG A 40 6.53 13.41 4.11
CA ARG A 40 7.40 13.93 3.06
C ARG A 40 8.83 14.10 3.56
N LYS A 41 9.01 14.85 4.66
CA LYS A 41 10.33 15.08 5.27
C LYS A 41 11.04 13.78 5.61
N LYS A 42 10.35 12.84 6.28
CA LYS A 42 10.94 11.56 6.69
C LYS A 42 11.35 10.68 5.51
N LEU A 43 10.58 10.70 4.42
CA LEU A 43 10.88 9.95 3.19
C LEU A 43 12.04 10.58 2.43
N ASP A 44 12.07 11.92 2.30
CA ASP A 44 13.17 12.67 1.69
C ASP A 44 14.50 12.46 2.44
N GLU A 45 14.48 12.50 3.78
CA GLU A 45 15.66 12.22 4.62
C GLU A 45 16.21 10.80 4.43
N LYS A 46 15.38 9.86 3.98
CA LYS A 46 15.77 8.48 3.67
C LYS A 46 16.05 8.27 2.19
N GLY A 47 15.92 9.30 1.35
CA GLY A 47 16.10 9.21 -0.09
C GLY A 47 15.05 8.32 -0.77
N VAL A 48 13.85 8.23 -0.22
CA VAL A 48 12.75 7.42 -0.76
C VAL A 48 11.70 8.34 -1.38
N SER A 49 11.46 8.17 -2.67
CA SER A 49 10.35 8.78 -3.38
C SER A 49 9.18 7.80 -3.54
N PRO A 50 7.94 8.28 -3.76
CA PRO A 50 6.82 7.39 -4.04
C PRO A 50 7.05 6.44 -5.23
N GLY A 51 7.82 6.87 -6.23
CA GLY A 51 8.15 6.08 -7.42
C GLY A 51 9.09 4.88 -7.15
N ASP A 52 9.73 4.84 -5.99
CA ASP A 52 10.65 3.75 -5.61
C ASP A 52 9.91 2.48 -5.15
N VAL A 53 8.63 2.60 -4.79
CA VAL A 53 7.79 1.47 -4.41
C VAL A 53 7.41 0.68 -5.67
N LYS A 54 8.19 -0.35 -6.01
CA LYS A 54 7.99 -1.14 -7.24
C LYS A 54 7.37 -2.52 -7.00
N THR A 55 7.65 -3.13 -5.86
CA THR A 55 7.28 -4.52 -5.52
C THR A 55 6.86 -4.64 -4.05
N LEU A 56 6.21 -5.75 -3.70
CA LEU A 56 5.83 -6.13 -2.33
C LEU A 56 6.61 -7.37 -1.88
#